data_AF-A0A4U7B969-F1
#
_entry.id   AF-A0A4U7B969-F1
#
_cell.length_a   1.000
_cell.length_b   1.000
_cell.length_c   1.000
_cell.angle_alpha   90.00
_cell.angle_beta   90.00
_cell.angle_gamma   90.00
#
_symmetry.space_group_name_H-M   'P 1'
#
loop_
_entity.id
_entity.type
_entity.pdbx_description
1 polymer ?
#
loop_
_entity_poly.entity_id
_entity_poly.type
_entity_poly.pdbx_seq_one_letter_code
_entity_poly.pdbx_strand_id
1 'polypeptide(L)'
;MPVDAVFYPSRNKIDLPTDDPAYASPTTLAQRYRAFTSLDDFLAYYYRGMAALLHAADFELLTWSYLQRAHTDGVRHAEIFFDPQAHLSRGVNLPIVLEGLKAACKRAEAELSMSTLLIPCILRHLPAADGLDVLRSKDFQDAVKNKQFVGIGLDSSENGFPPELFTEIYNEARSLGLRVTAHAGEEGPAENVTKSLDLLKCERIDHGIRSAEDPELLVRLAREKILLTVCPLSNVSLRCVKDVSELPLRNFLDAGVRFSINSDDPEYLGGYILDSYKAVQKAFD
;
A
#
# COMPACT_ATOMS: atom_id res chain seq x y z
N MET A 1 11.69 -16.15 4.81
CA MET A 1 10.88 -16.99 3.91
C MET A 1 9.47 -16.47 4.06
N PRO A 2 8.68 -16.30 2.99
CA PRO A 2 7.28 -15.92 3.13
C PRO A 2 6.54 -17.05 3.83
N VAL A 3 6.34 -16.88 5.13
CA VAL A 3 5.61 -17.81 6.00
C VAL A 3 4.14 -17.85 5.56
N ASP A 4 3.66 -16.72 5.06
CA ASP A 4 2.25 -16.44 4.79
C ASP A 4 1.69 -17.29 3.64
N ALA A 5 2.43 -17.41 2.53
CA ALA A 5 1.92 -18.03 1.31
C ALA A 5 1.76 -19.56 1.37
N VAL A 6 2.21 -20.21 2.45
CA VAL A 6 1.99 -21.66 2.69
C VAL A 6 1.21 -21.90 3.98
N PHE A 7 1.41 -21.06 4.99
CA PHE A 7 0.72 -21.20 6.27
C PHE A 7 -0.79 -20.96 6.16
N TYR A 8 -1.23 -19.84 5.57
CA TYR A 8 -2.66 -19.51 5.49
C TYR A 8 -3.44 -20.48 4.59
N PRO A 9 -2.95 -20.84 3.38
CA PRO A 9 -3.63 -21.83 2.54
C PRO A 9 -3.77 -23.19 3.24
N SER A 10 -2.72 -23.66 3.91
CA SER A 10 -2.79 -24.93 4.66
C SER A 10 -3.79 -24.87 5.81
N ARG A 11 -3.84 -23.74 6.55
CA ARG A 11 -4.77 -23.54 7.66
C ARG A 11 -6.22 -23.53 7.19
N ASN A 12 -6.49 -22.89 6.06
CA ASN A 12 -7.83 -22.70 5.51
C ASN A 12 -8.24 -23.75 4.47
N LYS A 13 -7.40 -24.78 4.25
CA LYS A 13 -7.63 -25.85 3.26
C LYS A 13 -7.87 -25.31 1.86
N ILE A 14 -7.09 -24.31 1.47
CA ILE A 14 -7.12 -23.72 0.13
C ILE A 14 -6.04 -24.41 -0.69
N ASP A 15 -6.44 -24.95 -1.84
CA ASP A 15 -5.50 -25.52 -2.80
C ASP A 15 -4.67 -24.39 -3.43
N LEU A 16 -3.35 -24.57 -3.41
CA LEU A 16 -2.44 -23.67 -4.11
C LEU A 16 -2.61 -23.83 -5.63
N PRO A 17 -2.39 -22.76 -6.42
CA PRO A 17 -2.37 -22.85 -7.88
C PRO A 17 -1.41 -23.96 -8.35
N THR A 18 -1.88 -24.80 -9.26
CA THR A 18 -1.10 -25.92 -9.83
C THR A 18 -0.60 -25.63 -11.25
N ASP A 19 -1.11 -24.56 -11.86
CA ASP A 19 -0.78 -24.07 -13.19
C ASP A 19 0.43 -23.13 -13.22
N ASP A 20 0.95 -22.75 -12.06
CA ASP A 20 2.11 -21.86 -11.92
C ASP A 20 3.21 -22.52 -11.05
N PRO A 21 4.39 -22.82 -11.62
CA PRO A 21 5.48 -23.50 -10.91
C PRO A 21 6.04 -22.69 -9.73
N ALA A 22 5.77 -21.38 -9.64
CA ALA A 22 6.14 -20.58 -8.48
C ALA A 22 5.54 -21.15 -7.18
N TYR A 23 4.32 -21.70 -7.24
CA TYR A 23 3.59 -22.23 -6.07
C TYR A 23 4.02 -23.65 -5.66
N ALA A 24 5.01 -24.26 -6.33
CA ALA A 24 5.48 -25.60 -6.01
C ALA A 24 6.10 -25.72 -4.60
N SER A 25 6.68 -24.65 -4.07
CA SER A 25 7.29 -24.62 -2.73
C SER A 25 7.46 -23.18 -2.21
N PRO A 26 7.64 -22.96 -0.90
CA PRO A 26 8.03 -21.65 -0.36
C PRO A 26 9.29 -21.08 -1.02
N THR A 27 10.24 -21.95 -1.39
CA THR A 27 11.51 -21.54 -1.98
C THR A 27 11.33 -21.01 -3.41
N THR A 28 10.56 -21.70 -4.25
CA THR A 28 10.27 -21.26 -5.62
C THR A 28 9.44 -19.99 -5.63
N LEU A 29 8.50 -19.85 -4.69
CA LEU A 29 7.70 -18.63 -4.57
C LEU A 29 8.55 -17.44 -4.12
N ALA A 30 9.43 -17.64 -3.14
CA ALA A 30 10.37 -16.61 -2.72
C ALA A 30 11.36 -16.20 -3.84
N GLN A 31 11.75 -17.14 -4.71
CA GLN A 31 12.53 -16.82 -5.91
C GLN A 31 11.70 -16.00 -6.90
N ARG A 32 10.42 -16.34 -7.09
CA ARG A 32 9.52 -15.61 -7.97
C ARG A 32 9.31 -14.16 -7.56
N TYR A 33 9.19 -13.88 -6.25
CA TYR A 33 9.04 -12.51 -5.73
C TYR A 33 10.26 -11.62 -6.00
N ARG A 34 11.44 -12.19 -6.25
CA ARG A 34 12.65 -11.43 -6.61
C ARG A 34 12.73 -11.06 -8.10
N ALA A 35 11.78 -11.54 -8.89
CA ALA A 35 11.85 -11.50 -10.35
C ALA A 35 10.61 -10.83 -10.98
N PHE A 36 9.96 -9.90 -10.27
CA PHE A 36 8.88 -9.10 -10.87
C PHE A 36 9.39 -8.26 -12.04
N THR A 37 8.54 -8.11 -13.07
CA THR A 37 8.86 -7.35 -14.28
C THR A 37 8.15 -6.01 -14.38
N SER A 38 7.10 -5.77 -13.58
CA SER A 38 6.30 -4.54 -13.51
C SER A 38 5.39 -4.56 -12.29
N LEU A 39 4.69 -3.45 -12.00
CA LEU A 39 3.63 -3.40 -10.99
C LEU A 39 2.54 -4.47 -11.24
N ASP A 40 2.02 -4.58 -12.47
CA ASP A 40 0.98 -5.55 -12.80
C ASP A 40 1.43 -7.01 -12.61
N ASP A 41 2.70 -7.31 -12.90
CA ASP A 41 3.27 -8.63 -12.67
C ASP A 41 3.33 -8.98 -11.18
N PHE A 42 3.64 -8.00 -10.32
CA PHE A 42 3.55 -8.14 -8.87
C PHE A 42 2.11 -8.30 -8.39
N LEU A 43 1.19 -7.43 -8.84
CA LEU A 43 -0.22 -7.44 -8.43
C LEU A 43 -0.90 -8.78 -8.73
N ALA A 44 -0.51 -9.46 -9.81
CA ALA A 44 -1.00 -10.80 -10.13
C ALA A 44 -0.71 -11.85 -9.03
N TYR A 45 0.43 -11.74 -8.34
CA TYR A 45 0.77 -12.62 -7.22
C TYR A 45 0.20 -12.11 -5.90
N TYR A 46 0.21 -10.79 -5.70
CA TYR A 46 -0.36 -10.14 -4.52
C TYR A 46 -1.84 -10.51 -4.31
N TYR A 47 -2.68 -10.35 -5.35
CA TYR A 47 -4.10 -10.69 -5.26
C TYR A 47 -4.36 -12.20 -5.12
N ARG A 48 -3.50 -13.06 -5.69
CA ARG A 48 -3.56 -14.51 -5.46
C ARG A 48 -3.26 -14.85 -4.00
N GLY A 49 -2.29 -14.19 -3.38
CA GLY A 49 -1.96 -14.36 -1.96
C GLY A 49 -3.14 -14.06 -1.05
N MET A 50 -3.93 -13.03 -1.37
CA MET A 50 -5.12 -12.67 -0.59
C MET A 50 -6.19 -13.75 -0.54
N ALA A 51 -6.23 -14.67 -1.51
CA ALA A 51 -7.18 -15.79 -1.51
C ALA A 51 -7.10 -16.61 -0.21
N ALA A 52 -5.93 -16.63 0.43
CA ALA A 52 -5.68 -17.33 1.67
C ALA A 52 -6.36 -16.71 2.91
N LEU A 53 -6.80 -15.45 2.83
CA LEU A 53 -7.38 -14.69 3.94
C LEU A 53 -8.91 -14.75 3.87
N LEU A 54 -9.54 -15.46 4.81
CA LEU A 54 -10.99 -15.71 4.83
C LEU A 54 -11.64 -15.35 6.16
N HIS A 55 -10.92 -15.53 7.26
CA HIS A 55 -11.44 -15.38 8.62
C HIS A 55 -10.72 -14.24 9.34
N ALA A 56 -11.37 -13.62 10.33
CA ALA A 56 -10.79 -12.53 11.12
C ALA A 56 -9.41 -12.90 11.71
N ALA A 57 -9.25 -14.14 12.15
CA ALA A 57 -8.00 -14.65 12.71
C ALA A 57 -6.86 -14.84 11.67
N ASP A 58 -7.16 -14.77 10.37
CA ASP A 58 -6.13 -14.74 9.32
C ASP A 58 -5.57 -13.32 9.18
N PHE A 59 -6.46 -12.34 9.10
CA PHE A 59 -6.11 -10.91 9.08
C PHE A 59 -5.37 -10.50 10.34
N GLU A 60 -5.82 -10.94 11.53
CA GLU A 60 -5.11 -10.69 12.78
C GLU A 60 -3.69 -11.23 12.74
N LEU A 61 -3.51 -12.50 12.34
CA LEU A 61 -2.19 -13.10 12.31
C LEU A 61 -1.27 -12.40 11.30
N LEU A 62 -1.79 -12.00 10.14
CA LEU A 62 -1.01 -11.33 9.09
C LEU A 62 -0.53 -9.96 9.59
N THR A 63 -1.46 -9.15 10.08
CA THR A 63 -1.16 -7.82 10.59
C THR A 63 -0.27 -7.88 11.82
N TRP A 64 -0.48 -8.85 12.71
CA TRP A 64 0.38 -9.05 13.88
C TRP A 64 1.82 -9.40 13.48
N SER A 65 2.00 -10.30 12.52
CA SER A 65 3.32 -10.68 12.02
C SER A 65 4.07 -9.48 11.41
N TYR A 66 3.38 -8.67 10.60
CA TYR A 66 3.92 -7.39 10.10
C TYR A 66 4.32 -6.46 11.24
N LEU A 67 3.43 -6.21 12.21
CA LEU A 67 3.66 -5.26 13.31
C LEU A 67 4.83 -5.68 14.21
N GLN A 68 4.98 -6.99 14.50
CA GLN A 68 6.13 -7.51 15.23
C GLN A 68 7.44 -7.24 14.48
N ARG A 69 7.45 -7.48 13.17
CA ARG A 69 8.65 -7.23 12.36
C ARG A 69 8.95 -5.74 12.26
N ALA A 70 7.95 -4.90 11.96
CA ALA A 70 8.10 -3.45 11.91
C ALA A 70 8.62 -2.88 13.25
N HIS A 71 8.09 -3.36 14.38
CA HIS A 71 8.57 -2.96 15.71
C HIS A 71 10.05 -3.33 15.93
N THR A 72 10.46 -4.53 15.51
CA THR A 72 11.86 -4.99 15.59
C THR A 72 12.80 -4.10 14.78
N ASP A 73 12.31 -3.59 13.64
CA ASP A 73 13.03 -2.63 12.79
C ASP A 73 13.00 -1.18 13.34
N GLY A 74 12.35 -0.96 14.49
CA GLY A 74 12.34 0.32 15.20
C GLY A 74 11.11 1.19 14.94
N VAL A 75 10.10 0.71 14.22
CA VAL A 75 8.87 1.47 13.97
C VAL A 75 8.12 1.72 15.29
N ARG A 76 7.61 2.95 15.43
CA ARG A 76 6.80 3.40 16.59
C ARG A 76 5.36 3.74 16.21
N HIS A 77 5.14 4.05 14.94
CA HIS A 77 3.83 4.34 14.37
C HIS A 77 3.73 3.74 12.96
N ALA A 78 2.63 3.05 12.66
CA ALA A 78 2.35 2.56 11.30
C ALA A 78 0.96 3.00 10.82
N GLU A 79 0.91 3.65 9.67
CA GLU A 79 -0.32 3.86 8.90
C GLU A 79 -0.40 2.76 7.83
N ILE A 80 -1.39 1.88 7.93
CA ILE A 80 -1.44 0.59 7.20
C ILE A 80 -2.57 0.63 6.18
N PHE A 81 -2.22 0.39 4.92
CA PHE A 81 -3.19 0.19 3.85
C PHE A 81 -3.82 -1.21 3.88
N PHE A 82 -5.05 -1.31 3.41
CA PHE A 82 -5.71 -2.58 3.11
C PHE A 82 -6.78 -2.38 2.03
N ASP A 83 -7.15 -3.45 1.32
CA ASP A 83 -7.93 -3.37 0.08
C ASP A 83 -9.31 -4.03 0.24
N PRO A 84 -10.35 -3.32 0.75
CA PRO A 84 -11.67 -3.90 0.93
C PRO A 84 -12.20 -4.65 -0.29
N GLN A 85 -12.07 -4.07 -1.49
CA GLN A 85 -12.60 -4.64 -2.73
C GLN A 85 -12.00 -6.02 -3.06
N ALA A 86 -10.73 -6.26 -2.73
CA ALA A 86 -10.06 -7.54 -2.96
C ALA A 86 -10.58 -8.67 -2.04
N HIS A 87 -11.19 -8.32 -0.91
CA HIS A 87 -11.79 -9.27 0.03
C HIS A 87 -13.30 -9.44 -0.25
N LEU A 88 -14.01 -8.33 -0.46
CA LEU A 88 -15.45 -8.30 -0.70
C LEU A 88 -15.84 -9.07 -1.96
N SER A 89 -15.07 -8.94 -3.05
CA SER A 89 -15.28 -9.68 -4.30
C SER A 89 -15.19 -11.20 -4.14
N ARG A 90 -14.57 -11.69 -3.05
CA ARG A 90 -14.45 -13.11 -2.69
C ARG A 90 -15.44 -13.54 -1.61
N GLY A 91 -16.39 -12.67 -1.23
CA GLY A 91 -17.40 -12.94 -0.21
C GLY A 91 -16.90 -12.78 1.24
N VAL A 92 -15.74 -12.16 1.46
CA VAL A 92 -15.26 -11.85 2.81
C VAL A 92 -15.72 -10.44 3.19
N ASN A 93 -16.70 -10.36 4.10
CA ASN A 93 -17.32 -9.11 4.49
C ASN A 93 -16.34 -8.17 5.23
N LEU A 94 -16.49 -6.86 5.04
CA LEU A 94 -15.63 -5.83 5.65
C LEU A 94 -15.53 -5.93 7.18
N PRO A 95 -16.60 -6.25 7.95
CA PRO A 95 -16.49 -6.44 9.40
C PRO A 95 -15.50 -7.55 9.80
N ILE A 96 -15.40 -8.63 9.02
CA ILE A 96 -14.46 -9.73 9.29
C ILE A 96 -13.01 -9.26 9.11
N VAL A 97 -12.76 -8.50 8.03
CA VAL A 97 -11.46 -7.90 7.74
C VAL A 97 -11.06 -6.97 8.88
N LEU A 98 -11.92 -6.00 9.21
CA LEU A 98 -11.66 -4.99 10.23
C LEU A 98 -11.53 -5.59 11.63
N GLU A 99 -12.27 -6.65 11.96
CA GLU A 99 -12.14 -7.35 13.24
C GLU A 99 -10.71 -7.86 13.44
N GLY A 100 -10.16 -8.57 12.45
CA GLY A 100 -8.81 -9.11 12.52
C GLY A 100 -7.73 -8.03 12.54
N LEU A 101 -7.78 -7.07 11.60
CA LEU A 101 -6.82 -5.96 11.55
C LEU A 101 -6.78 -5.21 12.89
N LYS A 102 -7.94 -4.88 13.46
CA LYS A 102 -8.03 -4.14 14.72
C LYS A 102 -7.60 -4.95 15.93
N ALA A 103 -7.79 -6.27 15.93
CA ALA A 103 -7.28 -7.13 16.98
C ALA A 103 -5.74 -7.03 17.05
N ALA A 104 -5.06 -7.13 15.90
CA ALA A 104 -3.61 -6.97 15.82
C ALA A 104 -3.14 -5.55 16.20
N CYS A 105 -3.84 -4.50 15.74
CA CYS A 105 -3.54 -3.11 16.12
C CYS A 105 -3.61 -2.89 17.63
N LYS A 106 -4.69 -3.34 18.29
CA LYS A 106 -4.83 -3.25 19.76
C LYS A 106 -3.72 -3.99 20.47
N ARG A 107 -3.32 -5.14 19.93
CA ARG A 107 -2.25 -5.96 20.47
C ARG A 107 -0.89 -5.27 20.34
N ALA A 108 -0.60 -4.61 19.23
CA ALA A 108 0.62 -3.82 19.06
C ALA A 108 0.68 -2.61 20.00
N GLU A 109 -0.45 -1.94 20.26
CA GLU A 109 -0.50 -0.88 21.26
C GLU A 109 -0.18 -1.42 22.66
N ALA A 110 -0.83 -2.52 23.07
CA ALA A 110 -0.68 -3.09 24.40
C ALA A 110 0.68 -3.77 24.65
N GLU A 111 1.18 -4.53 23.67
CA GLU A 111 2.37 -5.37 23.84
C GLU A 111 3.66 -4.71 23.32
N LEU A 112 3.56 -3.81 22.33
CA LEU A 112 4.73 -3.21 21.66
C LEU A 112 4.84 -1.70 21.89
N SER A 113 3.86 -1.07 22.55
CA SER A 113 3.75 0.40 22.65
C SER A 113 3.83 1.10 21.29
N MET A 114 3.30 0.44 20.26
CA MET A 114 3.31 0.92 18.88
C MET A 114 1.90 1.36 18.50
N SER A 115 1.79 2.59 18.00
CA SER A 115 0.50 3.11 17.53
C SER A 115 0.27 2.76 16.07
N THR A 116 -1.00 2.62 15.68
CA THR A 116 -1.36 2.24 14.32
C THR A 116 -2.60 2.98 13.83
N LEU A 117 -2.66 3.28 12.54
CA LEU A 117 -3.87 3.75 11.85
C LEU A 117 -4.14 2.84 10.66
N LEU A 118 -5.41 2.57 10.37
CA LEU A 118 -5.83 1.84 9.18
C LEU A 118 -6.30 2.84 8.12
N ILE A 119 -6.05 2.53 6.84
CA ILE A 119 -6.49 3.32 5.69
C ILE A 119 -6.96 2.35 4.59
N PRO A 120 -8.27 2.24 4.31
CA PRO A 120 -8.75 1.47 3.17
C PRO A 120 -8.33 2.11 1.85
N CYS A 121 -7.91 1.31 0.88
CA CYS A 121 -7.64 1.73 -0.48
C CYS A 121 -8.75 1.34 -1.46
N ILE A 122 -8.99 2.23 -2.42
CA ILE A 122 -9.80 1.92 -3.60
C ILE A 122 -8.89 1.31 -4.66
N LEU A 123 -9.31 0.17 -5.21
CA LEU A 123 -8.59 -0.52 -6.28
C LEU A 123 -8.88 0.16 -7.61
N ARG A 124 -7.91 0.93 -8.12
CA ARG A 124 -8.14 1.80 -9.29
C ARG A 124 -8.31 1.07 -10.62
N HIS A 125 -7.89 -0.19 -10.72
CA HIS A 125 -8.10 -0.98 -11.94
C HIS A 125 -9.55 -1.47 -12.10
N LEU A 126 -10.35 -1.38 -11.03
CA LEU A 126 -11.77 -1.71 -11.05
C LEU A 126 -12.61 -0.49 -11.46
N PRO A 127 -13.85 -0.69 -11.94
CA PRO A 127 -14.77 0.41 -12.19
C PRO A 127 -14.92 1.32 -10.96
N ALA A 128 -14.85 2.64 -11.16
CA ALA A 128 -15.02 3.60 -10.07
C ALA A 128 -16.37 3.47 -9.34
N ALA A 129 -17.41 2.99 -10.03
CA ALA A 129 -18.71 2.69 -9.42
C ALA A 129 -18.59 1.62 -8.31
N ASP A 130 -17.75 0.60 -8.49
CA ASP A 130 -17.58 -0.47 -7.51
C ASP A 130 -16.94 0.07 -6.21
N GLY A 131 -15.96 0.98 -6.34
CA GLY A 131 -15.35 1.66 -5.18
C GLY A 131 -16.35 2.58 -4.46
N LEU A 132 -17.23 3.22 -5.22
CA LEU A 132 -18.30 4.07 -4.68
C LEU A 132 -19.36 3.24 -3.93
N ASP A 133 -19.71 2.07 -4.44
CA ASP A 133 -20.61 1.12 -3.77
C ASP A 133 -20.02 0.63 -2.44
N VAL A 134 -18.71 0.37 -2.40
CA VAL A 134 -18.00 0.05 -1.15
C VAL A 134 -18.08 1.20 -0.16
N LEU A 135 -17.74 2.43 -0.60
CA LEU A 135 -17.81 3.63 0.25
C LEU A 135 -19.21 3.84 0.83
N ARG A 136 -20.26 3.63 0.04
CA ARG A 136 -21.68 3.81 0.41
C ARG A 136 -22.28 2.63 1.18
N SER A 137 -21.57 1.51 1.24
CA SER A 137 -22.05 0.33 1.96
C SER A 137 -22.25 0.62 3.45
N LYS A 138 -23.26 -0.03 4.06
CA LYS A 138 -23.56 0.13 5.49
C LYS A 138 -22.33 -0.14 6.37
N ASP A 139 -21.58 -1.19 6.06
CA ASP A 139 -20.43 -1.59 6.87
C ASP A 139 -19.30 -0.56 6.81
N PHE A 140 -19.05 0.02 5.63
CA PHE A 140 -18.05 1.09 5.50
C PHE A 140 -18.49 2.35 6.24
N GLN A 141 -19.76 2.77 6.08
CA GLN A 141 -20.32 3.94 6.77
C GLN A 141 -20.30 3.77 8.30
N ASP A 142 -20.65 2.59 8.81
CA ASP A 142 -20.55 2.26 10.24
C ASP A 142 -19.09 2.30 10.71
N ALA A 143 -18.14 1.80 9.91
CA ALA A 143 -16.72 1.82 10.25
C ALA A 143 -16.17 3.25 10.33
N VAL A 144 -16.57 4.14 9.41
CA VAL A 144 -16.26 5.58 9.46
C VAL A 144 -16.84 6.22 10.73
N LYS A 145 -18.13 6.01 10.99
CA LYS A 145 -18.82 6.56 12.17
C LYS A 145 -18.15 6.14 13.49
N ASN A 146 -17.67 4.90 13.53
CA ASN A 146 -16.96 4.32 14.67
C ASN A 146 -15.44 4.60 14.66
N LYS A 147 -14.95 5.46 13.75
CA LYS A 147 -13.55 5.87 13.62
C LYS A 147 -12.58 4.69 13.53
N GLN A 148 -12.96 3.67 12.75
CA GLN A 148 -12.17 2.44 12.62
C GLN A 148 -10.97 2.58 11.69
N PHE A 149 -10.96 3.60 10.83
CA PHE A 149 -9.86 4.03 9.98
C PHE A 149 -9.90 5.56 9.84
N VAL A 150 -8.82 6.16 9.35
CA VAL A 150 -8.62 7.63 9.40
C VAL A 150 -8.71 8.33 8.05
N GLY A 151 -8.63 7.57 6.96
CA GLY A 151 -8.56 8.14 5.63
C GLY A 151 -8.96 7.13 4.56
N ILE A 152 -8.70 7.48 3.30
CA ILE A 152 -8.86 6.62 2.15
C ILE A 152 -7.64 6.79 1.22
N GLY A 153 -7.22 5.68 0.61
CA GLY A 153 -6.16 5.60 -0.39
C GLY A 153 -6.70 5.25 -1.79
N LEU A 154 -5.83 5.33 -2.79
CA LEU A 154 -6.05 4.79 -4.14
C LEU A 154 -4.76 4.09 -4.54
N ASP A 155 -4.87 2.84 -4.99
CA ASP A 155 -3.73 1.99 -5.33
C ASP A 155 -4.09 1.03 -6.47
N SER A 156 -3.27 0.00 -6.66
CA SER A 156 -3.29 -0.92 -7.79
C SER A 156 -2.78 -0.27 -9.09
N SER A 157 -2.99 -0.93 -10.24
CA SER A 157 -2.43 -0.55 -11.55
C SER A 157 -2.59 0.95 -11.84
N GLU A 158 -1.49 1.71 -11.89
CA GLU A 158 -1.56 3.16 -12.10
C GLU A 158 -1.83 3.53 -13.57
N ASN A 159 -1.12 2.87 -14.49
CA ASN A 159 -1.20 3.16 -15.91
C ASN A 159 -2.59 2.80 -16.48
N GLY A 160 -3.20 3.76 -17.18
CA GLY A 160 -4.55 3.59 -17.76
C GLY A 160 -5.71 3.92 -16.82
N PHE A 161 -5.45 4.18 -15.53
CA PHE A 161 -6.50 4.44 -14.53
C PHE A 161 -6.27 5.78 -13.82
N PRO A 162 -6.36 6.92 -14.52
CA PRO A 162 -5.87 8.20 -14.00
C PRO A 162 -6.76 8.75 -12.86
N PRO A 163 -6.23 9.64 -11.99
CA PRO A 163 -6.90 10.08 -10.76
C PRO A 163 -8.31 10.66 -10.96
N GLU A 164 -8.55 11.36 -12.08
CA GLU A 164 -9.82 12.03 -12.41
C GLU A 164 -11.03 11.10 -12.33
N LEU A 165 -10.86 9.80 -12.61
CA LEU A 165 -11.92 8.80 -12.55
C LEU A 165 -12.52 8.65 -11.14
N PHE A 166 -11.76 9.00 -10.10
CA PHE A 166 -12.12 8.76 -8.69
C PHE A 166 -12.54 10.04 -7.95
N THR A 167 -12.74 11.14 -8.68
CA THR A 167 -13.09 12.44 -8.09
C THR A 167 -14.37 12.39 -7.23
N GLU A 168 -15.40 11.64 -7.66
CA GLU A 168 -16.64 11.50 -6.89
C GLU A 168 -16.40 10.77 -5.56
N ILE A 169 -15.69 9.64 -5.58
CA ILE A 169 -15.34 8.87 -4.39
C ILE A 169 -14.59 9.74 -3.38
N TYR A 170 -13.60 10.51 -3.84
CA TYR A 170 -12.81 11.38 -2.96
C TYR A 170 -13.61 12.56 -2.40
N ASN A 171 -14.50 13.15 -3.20
CA ASN A 171 -15.41 14.19 -2.72
C ASN A 171 -16.32 13.65 -1.60
N GLU A 172 -16.87 12.46 -1.77
CA GLU A 172 -17.74 11.83 -0.78
C GLU A 172 -16.95 11.42 0.48
N ALA A 173 -15.78 10.78 0.33
CA ALA A 173 -14.91 10.42 1.44
C ALA A 173 -14.53 11.63 2.30
N ARG A 174 -14.17 12.77 1.68
CA ARG A 174 -13.91 14.01 2.42
C ARG A 174 -15.15 14.57 3.11
N SER A 175 -16.34 14.42 2.52
CA SER A 175 -17.59 14.85 3.16
C SER A 175 -17.93 14.02 4.41
N LEU A 176 -17.42 12.79 4.48
CA LEU A 176 -17.46 11.92 5.66
C LEU A 176 -16.36 12.23 6.70
N GLY A 177 -15.49 13.21 6.42
CA GLY A 177 -14.40 13.61 7.30
C GLY A 177 -13.15 12.73 7.23
N LEU A 178 -13.02 11.88 6.20
CA LEU A 178 -11.82 11.08 5.98
C LEU A 178 -10.70 11.94 5.37
N ARG A 179 -9.46 11.66 5.80
CA ARG A 179 -8.25 12.18 5.15
C ARG A 179 -7.99 11.44 3.84
N VAL A 180 -7.28 12.06 2.90
CA VAL A 180 -7.11 11.52 1.55
C VAL A 180 -5.64 11.45 1.13
N THR A 181 -5.25 10.31 0.55
CA THR A 181 -3.93 10.04 -0.05
C THR A 181 -4.11 9.21 -1.31
N ALA A 182 -3.13 9.19 -2.22
CA ALA A 182 -3.21 8.34 -3.41
C ALA A 182 -1.81 7.98 -3.93
N HIS A 183 -1.68 6.77 -4.48
CA HIS A 183 -0.55 6.38 -5.31
C HIS A 183 -0.59 7.20 -6.61
N ALA A 184 0.47 7.97 -6.83
CA ALA A 184 0.64 8.73 -8.05
C ALA A 184 2.12 8.98 -8.34
N GLY A 185 2.52 8.91 -9.60
CA GLY A 185 3.90 9.16 -9.99
C GLY A 185 4.85 8.01 -9.62
N GLU A 186 4.34 6.78 -9.53
CA GLU A 186 5.15 5.57 -9.40
C GLU A 186 5.54 5.06 -10.79
N GLU A 187 4.55 4.57 -11.56
CA GLU A 187 4.70 4.24 -12.98
C GLU A 187 4.07 5.32 -13.87
N GLY A 188 3.03 6.00 -13.38
CA GLY A 188 2.31 7.06 -14.08
C GLY A 188 3.06 8.39 -14.12
N PRO A 189 2.70 9.30 -15.02
CA PRO A 189 3.42 10.56 -15.21
C PRO A 189 3.31 11.50 -14.00
N ALA A 190 4.21 12.48 -13.90
CA ALA A 190 4.14 13.56 -12.91
C ALA A 190 2.77 14.28 -12.88
N GLU A 191 2.09 14.35 -14.02
CA GLU A 191 0.74 14.90 -14.14
C GLU A 191 -0.28 14.19 -13.23
N ASN A 192 -0.14 12.87 -13.01
CA ASN A 192 -0.99 12.15 -12.06
C ASN A 192 -0.84 12.70 -10.65
N VAL A 193 0.37 13.10 -10.23
CA VAL A 193 0.59 13.72 -8.92
C VAL A 193 -0.14 15.06 -8.84
N THR A 194 0.01 15.91 -9.86
CA THR A 194 -0.72 17.19 -9.96
C THR A 194 -2.23 16.98 -9.89
N LYS A 195 -2.77 16.02 -10.66
CA LYS A 195 -4.21 15.69 -10.66
C LYS A 195 -4.69 15.12 -9.33
N SER A 196 -3.89 14.29 -8.66
CA SER A 196 -4.22 13.80 -7.31
C SER A 196 -4.29 14.94 -6.28
N LEU A 197 -3.44 15.96 -6.39
CA LEU A 197 -3.52 17.16 -5.56
C LEU A 197 -4.72 18.05 -5.93
N ASP A 198 -5.00 18.22 -7.22
CA ASP A 198 -6.00 19.17 -7.69
C ASP A 198 -7.43 18.63 -7.69
N LEU A 199 -7.63 17.38 -8.06
CA LEU A 199 -8.96 16.77 -8.21
C LEU A 199 -9.32 15.98 -6.94
N LEU A 200 -8.40 15.11 -6.50
CA LEU A 200 -8.61 14.26 -5.33
C LEU A 200 -8.35 14.99 -4.00
N LYS A 201 -7.66 16.14 -4.05
CA LYS A 201 -7.28 16.96 -2.89
C LYS A 201 -6.43 16.18 -1.87
N CYS A 202 -5.55 15.31 -2.36
CA CYS A 202 -4.70 14.49 -1.51
C CYS A 202 -3.83 15.35 -0.58
N GLU A 203 -3.67 14.92 0.66
CA GLU A 203 -2.88 15.60 1.70
C GLU A 203 -1.41 15.16 1.71
N ARG A 204 -1.16 13.97 1.15
CA ARG A 204 0.16 13.42 0.82
C ARG A 204 0.04 12.62 -0.47
N ILE A 205 1.17 12.25 -1.06
CA ILE A 205 1.23 11.43 -2.27
C ILE A 205 2.05 10.18 -1.96
N ASP A 206 1.52 9.03 -2.36
CA ASP A 206 2.21 7.77 -2.20
C ASP A 206 3.12 7.50 -3.41
N HIS A 207 4.38 7.14 -3.16
CA HIS A 207 5.53 7.20 -4.07
C HIS A 207 5.93 8.61 -4.52
N GLY A 208 5.33 9.13 -5.59
CA GLY A 208 5.63 10.45 -6.14
C GLY A 208 7.02 10.60 -6.78
N ILE A 209 7.75 9.52 -7.05
CA ILE A 209 9.14 9.60 -7.56
C ILE A 209 9.21 10.34 -8.90
N ARG A 210 8.21 10.20 -9.76
CA ARG A 210 8.16 10.87 -11.07
C ARG A 210 7.86 12.37 -10.98
N SER A 211 7.56 12.91 -9.79
CA SER A 211 7.48 14.38 -9.59
C SER A 211 8.78 15.10 -9.93
N ALA A 212 9.93 14.42 -9.89
CA ALA A 212 11.22 15.01 -10.27
C ALA A 212 11.35 15.36 -11.76
N GLU A 213 10.45 14.85 -12.61
CA GLU A 213 10.40 15.17 -14.04
C GLU A 213 9.77 16.54 -14.33
N ASP A 214 9.11 17.14 -13.33
CA ASP A 214 8.41 18.43 -13.45
C ASP A 214 8.94 19.43 -12.39
N PRO A 215 9.79 20.40 -12.80
CA PRO A 215 10.32 21.42 -11.89
C PRO A 215 9.25 22.30 -11.22
N GLU A 216 8.12 22.57 -11.89
CA GLU A 216 7.05 23.38 -11.31
C GLU A 216 6.32 22.60 -10.20
N LEU A 217 6.12 21.30 -10.41
CA LEU A 217 5.58 20.40 -9.41
C LEU A 217 6.49 20.31 -8.18
N LEU A 218 7.81 20.22 -8.35
CA LEU A 218 8.75 20.23 -7.21
C LEU A 218 8.61 21.51 -6.36
N VAL A 219 8.52 22.68 -7.01
CA VAL A 219 8.30 23.96 -6.33
C VAL A 219 6.99 23.95 -5.56
N ARG A 220 5.91 23.43 -6.17
CA ARG A 220 4.61 23.30 -5.53
C ARG A 220 4.66 22.40 -4.29
N LEU A 221 5.20 21.19 -4.43
CA LEU A 221 5.30 20.21 -3.34
C LEU A 221 6.06 20.78 -2.14
N ALA A 222 7.16 21.47 -2.38
CA ALA A 222 7.95 22.13 -1.34
C ALA A 222 7.16 23.28 -0.67
N ARG A 223 6.55 24.16 -1.46
CA ARG A 223 5.75 25.30 -0.98
C ARG A 223 4.58 24.84 -0.11
N GLU A 224 3.84 23.83 -0.57
CA GLU A 224 2.63 23.30 0.09
C GLU A 224 2.97 22.28 1.18
N LYS A 225 4.25 21.89 1.31
CA LYS A 225 4.75 20.90 2.28
C LYS A 225 4.07 19.54 2.13
N ILE A 226 3.72 19.18 0.90
CA ILE A 226 3.18 17.86 0.58
C ILE A 226 4.26 16.81 0.84
N LEU A 227 3.90 15.76 1.58
CA LEU A 227 4.78 14.63 1.86
C LEU A 227 4.67 13.59 0.73
N LEU A 228 5.81 13.09 0.27
CA LEU A 228 5.91 11.90 -0.58
C LEU A 228 6.28 10.66 0.26
N THR A 229 5.54 9.56 0.17
CA THR A 229 5.89 8.31 0.87
C THR A 229 6.68 7.39 -0.08
N VAL A 230 8.01 7.58 -0.15
CA VAL A 230 8.87 6.91 -1.13
C VAL A 230 9.18 5.48 -0.67
N CYS A 231 9.16 4.53 -1.61
CA CYS A 231 9.32 3.11 -1.36
C CYS A 231 10.53 2.53 -2.14
N PRO A 232 11.78 2.69 -1.66
CA PRO A 232 12.97 2.44 -2.47
C PRO A 232 13.10 1.02 -3.03
N LEU A 233 12.87 0.00 -2.21
CA LEU A 233 13.00 -1.39 -2.63
C LEU A 233 11.85 -1.82 -3.55
N SER A 234 10.64 -1.26 -3.33
CA SER A 234 9.51 -1.40 -4.24
C SER A 234 9.82 -0.85 -5.62
N ASN A 235 10.27 0.40 -5.70
CA ASN A 235 10.58 1.05 -6.97
C ASN A 235 11.65 0.30 -7.80
N VAL A 236 12.60 -0.38 -7.15
CA VAL A 236 13.56 -1.27 -7.83
C VAL A 236 12.93 -2.60 -8.23
N SER A 237 12.17 -3.23 -7.32
CA SER A 237 11.54 -4.54 -7.53
C SER A 237 10.52 -4.51 -8.67
N LEU A 238 9.80 -3.40 -8.80
CA LEU A 238 8.76 -3.16 -9.80
C LEU A 238 9.28 -2.48 -11.07
N ARG A 239 10.60 -2.27 -11.18
CA ARG A 239 11.28 -1.71 -12.37
C ARG A 239 10.94 -0.25 -12.69
N CYS A 240 10.43 0.52 -11.72
CA CYS A 240 10.30 1.97 -11.84
C CYS A 240 11.68 2.64 -11.96
N VAL A 241 12.67 2.09 -11.24
CA VAL A 241 14.10 2.42 -11.37
C VAL A 241 14.93 1.14 -11.38
N LYS A 242 16.18 1.20 -11.86
CA LYS A 242 17.07 0.01 -11.91
C LYS A 242 17.82 -0.23 -10.62
N ASP A 243 18.16 0.84 -9.91
CA ASP A 243 18.89 0.81 -8.64
C ASP A 243 18.36 1.92 -7.72
N VAL A 244 18.52 1.74 -6.41
CA VAL A 244 18.14 2.74 -5.40
C VAL A 244 18.86 4.07 -5.64
N SER A 245 20.09 4.06 -6.20
CA SER A 245 20.83 5.29 -6.54
C SER A 245 20.18 6.13 -7.63
N GLU A 246 19.27 5.56 -8.43
CA GLU A 246 18.53 6.28 -9.48
C GLU A 246 17.30 7.02 -8.93
N LEU A 247 16.94 6.82 -7.66
CA LEU A 247 15.83 7.55 -7.05
C LEU A 247 16.15 9.05 -6.92
N PRO A 248 15.18 9.94 -7.17
CA PRO A 248 15.39 11.39 -7.17
C PRO A 248 15.44 12.00 -5.75
N LEU A 249 15.99 11.26 -4.77
CA LEU A 249 16.03 11.71 -3.37
C LEU A 249 16.86 12.99 -3.21
N ARG A 250 17.97 13.13 -3.95
CA ARG A 250 18.77 14.37 -3.96
C ARG A 250 17.99 15.54 -4.56
N ASN A 251 17.28 15.34 -5.67
CA ASN A 251 16.40 16.35 -6.25
C ASN A 251 15.33 16.83 -5.26
N PHE A 252 14.73 15.91 -4.50
CA PHE A 252 13.75 16.26 -3.47
C PHE A 252 14.36 17.07 -2.33
N LEU A 253 15.54 16.67 -1.82
CA LEU A 253 16.25 17.42 -0.79
C LEU A 253 16.62 18.83 -1.26
N ASP A 254 17.18 18.96 -2.47
CA ASP A 254 17.63 20.23 -3.05
C ASP A 254 16.45 21.19 -3.30
N ALA A 255 15.30 20.65 -3.72
CA ALA A 255 14.08 21.41 -3.93
C ALA A 255 13.30 21.69 -2.63
N GLY A 256 13.67 21.09 -1.50
CA GLY A 256 12.95 21.20 -0.22
C GLY A 256 11.63 20.43 -0.17
N VAL A 257 11.45 19.42 -1.02
CA VAL A 257 10.31 18.51 -1.01
C VAL A 257 10.43 17.55 0.17
N ARG A 258 9.33 17.38 0.91
CA ARG A 258 9.29 16.45 2.05
C ARG A 258 9.04 15.04 1.53
N PHE A 259 9.84 14.09 1.98
CA PHE A 259 9.57 12.68 1.76
C PHE A 259 9.89 11.84 2.99
N SER A 260 9.25 10.68 3.09
CA SER A 260 9.61 9.59 3.99
C SER A 260 10.12 8.39 3.20
N ILE A 261 10.82 7.50 3.88
CA ILE A 261 11.21 6.18 3.36
C ILE A 261 10.26 5.15 3.95
N ASN A 262 9.70 4.29 3.11
CA ASN A 262 8.70 3.29 3.44
C ASN A 262 9.07 1.92 2.83
N SER A 263 8.44 0.84 3.33
CA SER A 263 8.71 -0.54 2.86
C SER A 263 7.74 -1.04 1.80
N ASP A 264 6.58 -0.39 1.66
CA ASP A 264 5.51 -0.81 0.76
C ASP A 264 4.97 -2.21 1.12
N ASP A 265 5.07 -3.19 0.22
CA ASP A 265 4.77 -4.61 0.43
C ASP A 265 6.03 -5.43 0.80
N PRO A 266 6.50 -5.40 2.05
CA PRO A 266 7.84 -5.86 2.44
C PRO A 266 8.11 -7.34 2.18
N GLU A 267 7.08 -8.19 2.25
CA GLU A 267 7.21 -9.63 2.03
C GLU A 267 7.45 -9.95 0.54
N TYR A 268 7.00 -9.07 -0.35
CA TYR A 268 7.14 -9.22 -1.80
C TYR A 268 8.33 -8.44 -2.35
N LEU A 269 8.59 -7.24 -1.83
CA LEU A 269 9.40 -6.22 -2.48
C LEU A 269 10.78 -6.03 -1.83
N GLY A 270 11.40 -7.14 -1.44
CA GLY A 270 12.83 -7.19 -1.14
C GLY A 270 13.25 -6.86 0.29
N GLY A 271 12.36 -6.37 1.15
CA GLY A 271 12.68 -6.18 2.57
C GLY A 271 11.72 -5.28 3.34
N TYR A 272 11.94 -5.21 4.64
CA TYR A 272 11.17 -4.34 5.55
C TYR A 272 11.83 -2.96 5.65
N ILE A 273 11.23 -2.09 6.47
CA ILE A 273 11.64 -0.69 6.59
C ILE A 273 13.13 -0.50 6.88
N LEU A 274 13.75 -1.33 7.74
CA LEU A 274 15.18 -1.21 8.03
C LEU A 274 16.03 -1.54 6.80
N ASP A 275 15.58 -2.48 5.97
CA ASP A 275 16.25 -2.85 4.73
C ASP A 275 16.17 -1.69 3.71
N SER A 276 15.03 -0.99 3.63
CA SER A 276 14.89 0.24 2.82
C SER A 276 15.88 1.32 3.25
N TYR A 277 16.01 1.60 4.56
CA TYR A 277 16.97 2.59 5.06
C TYR A 277 18.42 2.21 4.76
N LYS A 278 18.79 0.94 4.97
CA LYS A 278 20.13 0.44 4.63
C LYS A 278 20.44 0.56 3.14
N ALA A 279 19.46 0.27 2.28
CA ALA A 279 19.62 0.37 0.85
C ALA A 279 19.83 1.84 0.40
N VAL A 280 19.05 2.77 0.95
CA VAL A 280 19.22 4.21 0.70
C VAL A 280 20.57 4.70 1.21
N GLN A 281 20.97 4.32 2.43
CA GLN A 281 22.29 4.68 2.96
C GLN A 281 23.39 4.22 2.00
N LYS A 282 23.39 2.93 1.61
CA LYS A 282 24.40 2.37 0.71
C LYS A 282 24.46 3.09 -0.65
N ALA A 283 23.32 3.55 -1.17
CA ALA A 283 23.22 4.18 -2.47
C ALA A 283 23.62 5.67 -2.49
N PHE A 284 23.54 6.37 -1.35
CA PHE A 284 23.74 7.81 -1.26
C PHE A 284 24.80 8.27 -0.23
N ASP A 285 25.52 7.32 0.39
CA ASP A 285 26.73 7.55 1.23
C ASP A 285 27.91 8.12 0.42
#